data_AF-S4PJC2-F1
#
_entry.id   AF-S4PJC2-F1
#
_cell.length_a   1.000
_cell.length_b   1.000
_cell.length_c   1.000
_cell.angle_alpha   90.00
_cell.angle_beta   90.00
_cell.angle_gamma   90.00
#
_symmetry.space_group_name_H-M   'P 1'
#
loop_
_entity.id
_entity.type
_entity.pdbx_description
1 polymer ?
#
loop_
_entity_poly.entity_id
_entity_poly.type
_entity_poly.pdbx_seq_one_letter_code
_entity_poly.pdbx_strand_id
1 'polypeptide(L)'
;MDPSKITSKSSSLKALILKAWRERWTDIQWGINIKTILPRGVSGDLYNLADCILQQAMVGCGANQLVISYLKHSLASHLVSYAAVLQRIAKFDAFHKPHCILSLLEFLESFLDSITCRSKMEEEILAFAVSSIILWLLQVYHYSLSKYPATNPIQSQELLEKSTSLLNSIVSSDFLLAMFYLAKQHDPDEYNEVTKKCQEITAFMMMNTQFKAPVTIHDTLQKICSMDIDKIAPLNNKPETVTHCLQAIIAVTVLANPSADMQQLSSQL
;
A
#
# COMPACT_ATOMS: atom_id res chain seq x y z
N MET A 1 -1.28 12.58 -24.72
CA MET A 1 -1.14 13.86 -23.98
C MET A 1 0.28 14.37 -24.17
N ASP A 2 0.46 15.67 -24.46
CA ASP A 2 1.77 16.25 -24.74
C ASP A 2 2.74 16.12 -23.55
N PRO A 3 3.94 15.54 -23.73
CA PRO A 3 4.92 15.34 -22.65
C PRO A 3 5.41 16.67 -22.04
N SER A 4 5.37 17.77 -22.80
CA SER A 4 5.72 19.13 -22.36
C SER A 4 4.75 19.72 -21.32
N LYS A 5 3.48 19.29 -21.30
CA LYS A 5 2.50 19.73 -20.30
C LYS A 5 2.60 18.95 -18.98
N ILE A 6 3.14 17.73 -19.03
CA ILE A 6 3.32 16.86 -17.85
C ILE A 6 4.51 17.36 -17.01
N THR A 7 5.59 17.79 -17.67
CA THR A 7 6.78 18.34 -17.00
C THR A 7 6.50 19.65 -16.27
N SER A 8 5.72 20.57 -16.85
CA SER A 8 5.39 21.84 -16.19
C SER A 8 4.52 21.65 -14.94
N LYS A 9 3.59 20.69 -14.96
CA LYS A 9 2.73 20.37 -13.82
C LYS A 9 3.47 19.64 -12.71
N SER A 10 4.40 18.74 -13.02
CA SER A 10 5.26 18.10 -12.00
C SER A 10 6.13 19.13 -11.25
N SER A 11 6.73 20.09 -11.98
CA SER A 11 7.46 21.20 -11.35
C SER A 11 6.56 22.06 -10.47
N SER A 12 5.33 22.33 -10.91
CA SER A 12 4.34 23.07 -10.12
C SER A 12 3.95 22.33 -8.83
N LEU A 13 3.77 21.00 -8.90
CA LEU A 13 3.50 20.16 -7.73
C LEU A 13 4.65 20.19 -6.73
N LYS A 14 5.90 20.05 -7.19
CA LYS A 14 7.09 20.13 -6.33
C LYS A 14 7.19 21.51 -5.65
N ALA A 15 6.95 22.59 -6.39
CA ALA A 15 6.94 23.94 -5.84
C ALA A 15 5.83 24.12 -4.78
N LEU A 16 4.65 23.54 -5.01
CA LEU A 16 3.55 23.58 -4.05
C LEU A 16 3.87 22.81 -2.77
N ILE A 17 4.45 21.61 -2.88
CA ILE A 17 4.86 20.80 -1.72
C ILE A 17 5.90 21.56 -0.88
N LEU A 18 6.90 22.17 -1.53
CA LEU A 18 7.90 22.98 -0.85
C LEU A 18 7.30 24.21 -0.17
N LYS A 19 6.36 24.89 -0.83
CA LYS A 19 5.62 26.02 -0.24
C LYS A 19 4.82 25.56 0.98
N ALA A 20 4.04 24.49 0.85
CA ALA A 20 3.22 23.92 1.91
C ALA A 20 4.07 23.50 3.11
N TRP A 21 5.22 22.88 2.87
CA TRP A 21 6.16 22.51 3.93
C TRP A 21 6.76 23.75 4.62
N ARG A 22 7.22 24.74 3.85
CA ARG A 22 7.80 25.99 4.39
C ARG A 22 6.79 26.77 5.23
N GLU A 23 5.55 26.84 4.78
CA GLU A 23 4.45 27.55 5.45
C GLU A 23 3.72 26.68 6.50
N ARG A 24 4.17 25.45 6.73
CA ARG A 24 3.60 24.50 7.70
C ARG A 24 2.09 24.34 7.56
N TRP A 25 1.63 24.14 6.32
CA TRP A 25 0.21 23.99 6.04
C TRP A 25 -0.41 22.81 6.79
N THR A 26 -1.68 22.97 7.18
CA THR A 26 -2.49 21.84 7.67
C THR A 26 -2.94 20.95 6.51
N ASP A 27 -3.38 19.73 6.82
CA ASP A 27 -3.93 18.80 5.83
C ASP A 27 -5.09 19.42 5.04
N ILE A 28 -5.92 20.24 5.69
CA ILE A 28 -7.03 20.96 5.05
C ILE A 28 -6.49 22.03 4.08
N GLN A 29 -5.49 22.81 4.50
CA GLN A 29 -4.86 23.82 3.64
C GLN A 29 -4.19 23.16 2.43
N TRP A 30 -3.54 22.02 2.62
CA TRP A 30 -3.03 21.19 1.53
C TRP A 30 -4.15 20.80 0.56
N GLY A 31 -5.24 20.21 1.07
CA GLY A 31 -6.38 19.77 0.25
C GLY A 31 -7.09 20.90 -0.51
N ILE A 32 -7.08 22.13 -0.01
CA ILE A 32 -7.61 23.31 -0.71
C ILE A 32 -6.66 23.74 -1.83
N ASN A 33 -5.37 23.88 -1.52
CA ASN A 33 -4.41 24.44 -2.46
C ASN A 33 -4.02 23.46 -3.57
N ILE A 34 -3.99 22.14 -3.30
CA ILE A 34 -3.69 21.15 -4.34
C ILE A 34 -4.71 21.17 -5.48
N LYS A 35 -5.96 21.57 -5.20
CA LYS A 35 -7.02 21.72 -6.20
C LYS A 35 -6.77 22.84 -7.22
N THR A 36 -5.85 23.77 -6.91
CA THR A 36 -5.42 24.81 -7.86
C THR A 36 -4.55 24.24 -8.98
N ILE A 37 -3.83 23.14 -8.72
CA ILE A 37 -2.95 22.47 -9.69
C ILE A 37 -3.65 21.27 -10.32
N LEU A 38 -4.41 20.53 -9.51
CA LEU A 38 -5.19 19.37 -9.92
C LEU A 38 -6.69 19.70 -9.82
N PRO A 39 -7.34 20.13 -10.92
CA PRO A 39 -8.76 20.46 -10.89
C PRO A 39 -9.62 19.24 -10.59
N ARG A 40 -10.89 19.48 -10.20
CA ARG A 40 -11.84 18.42 -9.83
C ARG A 40 -11.95 17.36 -10.93
N GLY A 41 -11.94 16.09 -10.53
CA GLY A 41 -12.08 14.94 -11.43
C GLY A 41 -10.78 14.43 -12.05
N VAL A 42 -9.64 15.02 -11.71
CA VAL A 42 -8.33 14.58 -12.20
C VAL A 42 -7.58 13.82 -11.10
N SER A 43 -7.22 12.56 -11.35
CA SER A 43 -6.39 11.78 -10.42
C SER A 43 -4.97 12.34 -10.36
N GLY A 44 -4.43 12.46 -9.15
CA GLY A 44 -3.04 12.80 -8.89
C GLY A 44 -2.05 11.74 -9.39
N ASP A 45 -2.52 10.51 -9.65
CA ASP A 45 -1.69 9.42 -10.16
C ASP A 45 -1.12 9.74 -11.55
N LEU A 46 -1.91 10.40 -12.41
CA LEU A 46 -1.49 10.83 -13.74
C LEU A 46 -0.26 11.76 -13.70
N TYR A 47 -0.07 12.46 -12.59
CA TYR A 47 1.04 13.39 -12.39
C TYR A 47 2.08 12.89 -11.39
N ASN A 48 2.03 11.61 -11.03
CA ASN A 48 2.94 11.00 -10.05
C ASN A 48 2.96 11.78 -8.73
N LEU A 49 1.79 12.20 -8.24
CA LEU A 49 1.70 13.00 -7.00
C LEU A 49 2.30 12.23 -5.81
N ALA A 50 2.00 10.93 -5.67
CA ALA A 50 2.59 10.07 -4.65
C ALA A 50 4.13 10.10 -4.67
N ASP A 51 4.71 9.99 -5.86
CA ASP A 51 6.15 10.03 -6.08
C ASP A 51 6.74 11.39 -5.65
N CYS A 52 6.11 12.48 -6.07
CA CYS A 52 6.56 13.83 -5.73
C CYS A 52 6.53 14.07 -4.22
N ILE A 53 5.46 13.65 -3.54
CA ILE A 53 5.32 13.82 -2.08
C ILE A 53 6.33 12.93 -1.34
N LEU A 54 6.45 11.64 -1.70
CA LEU A 54 7.39 10.72 -1.04
C LEU A 54 8.85 11.15 -1.25
N GLN A 55 9.23 11.57 -2.46
CA GLN A 55 10.57 12.07 -2.72
C GLN A 55 10.92 13.26 -1.81
N GLN A 56 9.99 14.20 -1.61
CA GLN A 56 10.18 15.34 -0.71
C GLN A 56 10.14 14.93 0.77
N ALA A 57 9.33 13.93 1.12
CA ALA A 57 9.26 13.41 2.48
C ALA A 57 10.56 12.72 2.92
N MET A 58 11.29 12.11 1.98
CA MET A 58 12.51 11.34 2.26
C MET A 58 13.82 12.15 2.13
N VAL A 59 13.74 13.48 1.98
CA VAL A 59 14.92 14.36 1.95
C VAL A 59 15.43 14.58 3.37
N GLY A 60 16.48 13.84 3.77
CA GLY A 60 17.18 14.03 5.04
C GLY A 60 17.66 12.74 5.71
N CYS A 61 17.98 12.86 7.00
CA CYS A 61 18.35 11.74 7.90
C CYS A 61 17.14 10.96 8.44
N GLY A 62 15.93 11.49 8.25
CA GLY A 62 14.66 10.88 8.62
C GLY A 62 13.54 11.39 7.74
N ALA A 63 12.36 10.79 7.85
CA ALA A 63 11.22 11.19 7.05
C ALA A 63 10.51 12.42 7.61
N ASN A 64 10.10 13.32 6.72
CA ASN A 64 9.34 14.51 7.06
C ASN A 64 7.87 14.18 7.27
N GLN A 65 7.48 14.03 8.52
CA GLN A 65 6.13 13.62 8.94
C GLN A 65 5.02 14.56 8.44
N LEU A 66 5.30 15.86 8.29
CA LEU A 66 4.34 16.81 7.72
C LEU A 66 4.06 16.52 6.25
N VAL A 67 5.10 16.19 5.48
CA VAL A 67 4.93 15.87 4.06
C VAL A 67 4.26 14.50 3.89
N ILE A 68 4.51 13.56 4.80
CA ILE A 68 3.75 12.29 4.87
C ILE A 68 2.27 12.56 5.19
N SER A 69 1.93 13.50 6.07
CA SER A 69 0.53 13.83 6.37
C SER A 69 -0.22 14.34 5.15
N TYR A 70 0.44 15.10 4.26
CA TYR A 70 -0.14 15.48 2.97
C TYR A 70 -0.44 14.28 2.09
N LEU A 71 0.42 13.26 2.07
CA LEU A 71 0.15 12.02 1.35
C LEU A 71 -1.03 11.27 1.97
N LYS A 72 -1.06 11.16 3.29
CA LYS A 72 -2.16 10.53 4.03
C LYS A 72 -3.50 11.20 3.73
N HIS A 73 -3.53 12.54 3.74
CA HIS A 73 -4.72 13.31 3.37
C HIS A 73 -5.08 13.13 1.89
N SER A 74 -4.09 13.09 1.00
CA SER A 74 -4.31 12.86 -0.43
C SER A 74 -4.90 11.47 -0.71
N LEU A 75 -4.47 10.46 0.03
CA LEU A 75 -5.02 9.11 -0.03
C LEU A 75 -6.45 9.06 0.52
N ALA A 76 -6.69 9.66 1.70
CA ALA A 76 -8.02 9.72 2.32
C ALA A 76 -9.04 10.53 1.51
N SER A 77 -8.59 11.54 0.76
CA SER A 77 -9.43 12.34 -0.14
C SER A 77 -9.54 11.75 -1.56
N HIS A 78 -8.98 10.56 -1.79
CA HIS A 78 -8.97 9.86 -3.10
C HIS A 78 -8.34 10.67 -4.23
N LEU A 79 -7.41 11.56 -3.90
CA LEU A 79 -6.62 12.27 -4.89
C LEU A 79 -5.54 11.37 -5.49
N VAL A 80 -5.12 10.34 -4.75
CA VAL A 80 -4.10 9.35 -5.13
C VAL A 80 -4.66 7.96 -4.84
N SER A 81 -4.38 6.98 -5.71
CA SER A 81 -4.78 5.58 -5.49
C SER A 81 -3.85 4.84 -4.52
N TYR A 82 -4.38 3.79 -3.88
CA TYR A 82 -3.57 2.90 -3.05
C TYR A 82 -2.45 2.25 -3.86
N ALA A 83 -2.74 1.81 -5.09
CA ALA A 83 -1.77 1.18 -5.97
C ALA A 83 -0.59 2.11 -6.27
N ALA A 84 -0.84 3.39 -6.58
CA ALA A 84 0.21 4.36 -6.82
C ALA A 84 1.08 4.58 -5.57
N VAL A 85 0.50 4.63 -4.36
CA VAL A 85 1.28 4.77 -3.12
C VAL A 85 2.15 3.53 -2.87
N LEU A 86 1.58 2.33 -2.94
CA LEU A 86 2.29 1.07 -2.72
C LEU A 86 3.48 0.90 -3.68
N GLN A 87 3.28 1.15 -4.99
CA GLN A 87 4.36 1.09 -5.98
C GLN A 87 5.48 2.08 -5.69
N ARG A 88 5.17 3.25 -5.12
CA ARG A 88 6.19 4.26 -4.81
C ARG A 88 6.95 3.95 -3.53
N ILE A 89 6.29 3.35 -2.54
CA ILE A 89 6.98 2.81 -1.35
C ILE A 89 7.91 1.66 -1.78
N ALA A 90 7.43 0.74 -2.63
CA ALA A 90 8.21 -0.42 -3.08
C ALA A 90 9.50 -0.05 -3.85
N LYS A 91 9.56 1.16 -4.43
CA LYS A 91 10.76 1.69 -5.11
C LYS A 91 11.81 2.28 -4.17
N PHE A 92 11.55 2.37 -2.87
CA PHE A 92 12.50 2.92 -1.92
C PHE A 92 13.61 1.92 -1.58
N ASP A 93 14.82 2.15 -2.08
CA ASP A 93 15.98 1.25 -1.98
C ASP A 93 17.05 1.70 -0.95
N ALA A 94 16.85 2.87 -0.33
CA ALA A 94 17.78 3.45 0.63
C ALA A 94 17.68 2.79 2.01
N PHE A 95 17.91 1.46 2.08
CA PHE A 95 17.81 0.64 3.30
C PHE A 95 18.80 1.06 4.40
N HIS A 96 19.84 1.82 4.05
CA HIS A 96 20.77 2.42 4.99
C HIS A 96 20.16 3.55 5.86
N LYS A 97 18.92 3.98 5.57
CA LYS A 97 18.17 4.99 6.34
C LYS A 97 17.04 4.36 7.15
N PRO A 98 17.32 3.73 8.30
CA PRO A 98 16.33 2.95 9.03
C PRO A 98 15.14 3.79 9.54
N HIS A 99 15.35 5.07 9.90
CA HIS A 99 14.26 5.96 10.32
C HIS A 99 13.27 6.27 9.19
N CYS A 100 13.74 6.37 7.94
CA CYS A 100 12.86 6.55 6.79
C CYS A 100 12.02 5.29 6.55
N ILE A 101 12.64 4.11 6.65
CA ILE A 101 11.96 2.83 6.50
C ILE A 101 10.89 2.67 7.59
N LEU A 102 11.22 2.90 8.86
CA LEU A 102 10.26 2.85 9.97
C LEU A 102 9.06 3.76 9.72
N SER A 103 9.30 5.01 9.29
CA SER A 103 8.23 5.95 8.95
C SER A 103 7.35 5.46 7.79
N LEU A 104 7.94 4.78 6.80
CA LEU A 104 7.20 4.18 5.68
C LEU A 104 6.38 2.96 6.13
N LEU A 105 6.92 2.13 7.03
CA LEU A 105 6.21 0.98 7.59
C LEU A 105 5.01 1.44 8.45
N GLU A 106 5.20 2.45 9.31
CA GLU A 106 4.11 3.07 10.08
C GLU A 106 3.05 3.70 9.18
N PHE A 107 3.48 4.37 8.11
CA PHE A 107 2.56 4.93 7.12
C PHE A 107 1.76 3.83 6.43
N LEU A 108 2.41 2.74 6.01
CA LEU A 108 1.76 1.60 5.38
C LEU A 108 0.75 0.93 6.32
N GLU A 109 1.12 0.73 7.59
CA GLU A 109 0.23 0.20 8.64
C GLU A 109 -1.06 1.03 8.78
N SER A 110 -0.97 2.35 8.58
CA SER A 110 -2.11 3.25 8.79
C SER A 110 -3.25 3.13 7.77
N PHE A 111 -3.03 2.45 6.63
CA PHE A 111 -4.05 2.32 5.59
C PHE A 111 -4.20 0.93 4.98
N LEU A 112 -3.39 -0.05 5.39
CA LEU A 112 -3.37 -1.39 4.78
C LEU A 112 -4.74 -2.08 4.81
N ASP A 113 -5.47 -1.94 5.93
CA ASP A 113 -6.82 -2.51 6.09
C ASP A 113 -7.89 -1.80 5.25
N SER A 114 -7.59 -0.60 4.73
CA SER A 114 -8.53 0.19 3.92
C SER A 114 -8.30 0.02 2.42
N ILE A 115 -7.37 -0.83 1.99
CA ILE A 115 -7.09 -1.04 0.57
C ILE A 115 -8.27 -1.77 -0.07
N THR A 116 -8.85 -1.15 -1.08
CA THR A 116 -9.98 -1.68 -1.86
C THR A 116 -9.75 -1.41 -3.34
N CYS A 117 -10.20 -2.30 -4.22
CA CYS A 117 -10.24 -2.03 -5.67
C CYS A 117 -11.53 -1.27 -6.03
N ARG A 118 -11.42 -0.13 -6.74
CA ARG A 118 -12.59 0.69 -7.09
C ARG A 118 -12.93 0.69 -8.57
N SER A 119 -12.02 0.24 -9.43
CA SER A 119 -12.24 0.19 -10.87
C SER A 119 -11.52 -0.98 -11.54
N LYS A 120 -12.07 -1.47 -12.65
CA LYS A 120 -11.49 -2.59 -13.40
C LYS A 120 -10.06 -2.34 -13.90
N MET A 121 -9.74 -1.10 -14.26
CA MET A 121 -8.38 -0.74 -14.68
C MET A 121 -7.40 -0.61 -13.50
N GLU A 122 -7.91 -0.41 -12.29
CA GLU A 122 -7.09 -0.35 -11.07
C GLU A 122 -6.76 -1.75 -10.55
N GLU A 123 -7.58 -2.76 -10.84
CA GLU A 123 -7.40 -4.15 -10.38
C GLU A 123 -6.01 -4.70 -10.72
N GLU A 124 -5.62 -4.63 -12.00
CA GLU A 124 -4.31 -5.11 -12.45
C GLU A 124 -3.16 -4.30 -11.82
N ILE A 125 -3.29 -2.97 -11.79
CA ILE A 125 -2.26 -2.09 -11.23
C ILE A 125 -2.08 -2.35 -9.72
N LEU A 126 -3.18 -2.56 -9.01
CA LEU A 126 -3.18 -2.86 -7.58
C LEU A 126 -2.60 -4.25 -7.30
N ALA A 127 -2.89 -5.25 -8.13
CA ALA A 127 -2.30 -6.59 -8.01
C ALA A 127 -0.76 -6.50 -8.06
N PHE A 128 -0.21 -5.86 -9.08
CA PHE A 128 1.23 -5.63 -9.18
C PHE A 128 1.77 -4.81 -8.01
N ALA A 129 1.05 -3.76 -7.59
CA ALA A 129 1.45 -2.95 -6.45
C ALA A 129 1.55 -3.75 -5.14
N VAL A 130 0.64 -4.71 -4.92
CA VAL A 130 0.66 -5.63 -3.77
C VAL A 130 1.84 -6.60 -3.87
N SER A 131 2.13 -7.14 -5.05
CA SER A 131 3.33 -7.98 -5.27
C SER A 131 4.62 -7.22 -4.96
N SER A 132 4.78 -6.01 -5.51
CA SER A 132 5.97 -5.19 -5.30
C SER A 132 6.14 -4.76 -3.83
N ILE A 133 5.05 -4.45 -3.11
CA ILE A 133 5.18 -4.10 -1.67
C ILE A 133 5.54 -5.31 -0.81
N ILE A 134 5.04 -6.52 -1.14
CA ILE A 134 5.46 -7.75 -0.45
C ILE A 134 6.95 -7.98 -0.67
N LEU A 135 7.42 -7.86 -1.93
CA LEU A 135 8.85 -7.97 -2.24
C LEU A 135 9.68 -6.96 -1.46
N TRP A 136 9.24 -5.71 -1.40
CA TRP A 136 9.92 -4.66 -0.65
C TRP A 136 9.97 -4.94 0.86
N LEU A 137 8.86 -5.39 1.47
CA LEU A 137 8.83 -5.79 2.89
C LEU A 137 9.81 -6.95 3.16
N LEU A 138 9.90 -7.92 2.26
CA LEU A 138 10.88 -9.01 2.35
C LEU A 138 12.32 -8.49 2.24
N GLN A 139 12.58 -7.53 1.35
CA GLN A 139 13.89 -6.89 1.24
C GLN A 139 14.27 -6.12 2.51
N VAL A 140 13.33 -5.37 3.11
CA VAL A 140 13.52 -4.69 4.40
C VAL A 140 13.84 -5.70 5.51
N TYR A 141 13.08 -6.81 5.56
CA TYR A 141 13.31 -7.87 6.53
C TYR A 141 14.70 -8.51 6.35
N HIS A 142 15.04 -8.91 5.12
CA HIS A 142 16.34 -9.51 4.80
C HIS A 142 17.50 -8.56 5.12
N TYR A 143 17.37 -7.27 4.79
CA TYR A 143 18.39 -6.26 5.12
C TYR A 143 18.60 -6.17 6.62
N SER A 144 17.52 -6.04 7.38
CA SER A 144 17.56 -5.94 8.85
C SER A 144 18.14 -7.19 9.49
N LEU A 145 17.83 -8.36 8.95
CA LEU A 145 18.37 -9.65 9.38
C LEU A 145 19.87 -9.77 9.07
N SER A 146 20.32 -9.33 7.90
CA SER A 146 21.74 -9.39 7.50
C SER A 146 22.66 -8.51 8.36
N LYS A 147 22.12 -7.47 8.99
CA LYS A 147 22.83 -6.54 9.87
C LYS A 147 22.73 -6.94 11.35
N TYR A 148 22.02 -8.02 11.65
CA TYR A 148 21.87 -8.55 13.00
C TYR A 148 22.99 -9.56 13.32
N PRO A 149 23.70 -9.46 14.46
CA PRO A 149 23.69 -8.42 15.50
C PRO A 149 24.97 -7.55 15.40
N ALA A 150 24.94 -6.38 14.76
CA ALA A 150 26.20 -5.65 14.57
C ALA A 150 26.20 -4.12 14.75
N THR A 151 25.07 -3.40 14.69
CA THR A 151 25.15 -1.91 14.64
C THR A 151 24.14 -1.18 15.52
N ASN A 152 22.89 -1.63 15.62
CA ASN A 152 21.88 -1.11 16.56
C ASN A 152 20.78 -2.17 16.76
N PRO A 153 20.89 -3.05 17.79
CA PRO A 153 20.02 -4.21 17.92
C PRO A 153 18.54 -3.84 18.09
N ILE A 154 18.23 -2.75 18.79
CA ILE A 154 16.87 -2.29 19.05
C ILE A 154 16.16 -1.88 17.73
N GLN A 155 16.83 -1.05 16.93
CA GLN A 155 16.26 -0.56 15.67
C GLN A 155 16.14 -1.67 14.62
N SER A 156 17.11 -2.58 14.54
CA SER A 156 17.03 -3.75 13.67
C SER A 156 15.89 -4.68 14.08
N GLN A 157 15.67 -4.86 15.38
CA GLN A 157 14.54 -5.67 15.88
C GLN A 157 13.19 -5.02 15.56
N GLU A 158 13.05 -3.72 15.76
CA GLU A 158 11.82 -2.97 15.45
C GLU A 158 11.45 -3.08 13.96
N LEU A 159 12.44 -2.95 13.06
CA LEU A 159 12.24 -3.13 11.62
C LEU A 159 11.76 -4.56 11.27
N LEU A 160 12.34 -5.58 11.91
CA LEU A 160 11.96 -6.98 11.69
C LEU A 160 10.52 -7.24 12.19
N GLU A 161 10.17 -6.72 13.36
CA GLU A 161 8.84 -6.86 13.95
C GLU A 161 7.77 -6.16 13.10
N LYS A 162 8.00 -4.89 12.73
CA LYS A 162 7.08 -4.13 11.88
C LYS A 162 6.90 -4.77 10.49
N SER A 163 7.99 -5.20 9.86
CA SER A 163 7.92 -5.86 8.55
C SER A 163 7.15 -7.19 8.64
N THR A 164 7.37 -7.96 9.71
CA THR A 164 6.63 -9.21 9.96
C THR A 164 5.14 -8.94 10.18
N SER A 165 4.80 -7.94 11.00
CA SER A 165 3.41 -7.56 11.29
C SER A 165 2.66 -7.19 10.01
N LEU A 166 3.28 -6.36 9.15
CA LEU A 166 2.70 -5.93 7.88
C LEU A 166 2.54 -7.09 6.90
N LEU A 167 3.56 -7.93 6.74
CA LEU A 167 3.46 -9.14 5.90
C LEU A 167 2.35 -10.06 6.40
N ASN A 168 2.23 -10.24 7.73
CA ASN A 168 1.16 -11.05 8.31
C ASN A 168 -0.22 -10.43 8.09
N SER A 169 -0.35 -9.10 8.15
CA SER A 169 -1.63 -8.41 7.85
C SER A 169 -2.04 -8.61 6.39
N ILE A 170 -1.11 -8.47 5.45
CA ILE A 170 -1.34 -8.74 4.02
C ILE A 170 -1.82 -10.17 3.80
N VAL A 171 -1.15 -11.15 4.40
CA VAL A 171 -1.47 -12.58 4.25
C VAL A 171 -2.73 -13.01 5.00
N SER A 172 -3.12 -12.27 6.04
CA SER A 172 -4.37 -12.50 6.78
C SER A 172 -5.59 -11.87 6.13
N SER A 173 -5.39 -10.93 5.19
CA SER A 173 -6.46 -10.30 4.42
C SER A 173 -6.74 -11.10 3.16
N ASP A 174 -7.93 -11.71 3.09
CA ASP A 174 -8.37 -12.49 1.91
C ASP A 174 -8.31 -11.65 0.63
N PHE A 175 -8.66 -10.36 0.72
CA PHE A 175 -8.63 -9.44 -0.41
C PHE A 175 -7.18 -9.21 -0.92
N LEU A 176 -6.25 -8.85 -0.03
CA LEU A 176 -4.87 -8.59 -0.45
C LEU A 176 -4.15 -9.86 -0.91
N LEU A 177 -4.47 -11.00 -0.29
CA LEU A 177 -3.98 -12.31 -0.74
C LEU A 177 -4.50 -12.65 -2.15
N ALA A 178 -5.77 -12.36 -2.43
CA ALA A 178 -6.33 -12.51 -3.77
C ALA A 178 -5.66 -11.57 -4.79
N MET A 179 -5.42 -10.30 -4.44
CA MET A 179 -4.69 -9.37 -5.29
C MET A 179 -3.26 -9.86 -5.59
N PHE A 180 -2.56 -10.40 -4.59
CA PHE A 180 -1.24 -10.99 -4.79
C PHE A 180 -1.30 -12.24 -5.69
N TYR A 181 -2.36 -13.04 -5.59
CA TYR A 181 -2.56 -14.20 -6.45
C TYR A 181 -2.83 -13.82 -7.90
N LEU A 182 -3.61 -12.76 -8.13
CA LEU A 182 -3.78 -12.19 -9.47
C LEU A 182 -2.43 -11.74 -10.03
N ALA A 183 -1.59 -11.07 -9.22
CA ALA A 183 -0.27 -10.64 -9.64
C ALA A 183 0.60 -11.82 -10.11
N LYS A 184 0.57 -12.96 -9.38
CA LYS A 184 1.27 -14.21 -9.78
C LYS A 184 0.85 -14.71 -11.16
N GLN A 185 -0.43 -14.57 -11.52
CA GLN A 185 -0.93 -15.02 -12.83
C GLN A 185 -0.54 -14.07 -13.96
N HIS A 186 -0.43 -12.77 -13.67
CA HIS A 186 -0.09 -11.76 -14.65
C HIS A 186 1.43 -11.61 -14.86
N ASP A 187 2.23 -11.74 -13.80
CA ASP A 187 3.70 -11.67 -13.82
C ASP A 187 4.32 -12.79 -12.96
N PRO A 188 4.57 -13.97 -13.58
CA PRO A 188 5.24 -15.08 -12.90
C PRO A 188 6.69 -14.77 -12.52
N ASP A 189 7.36 -13.84 -13.20
CA ASP A 189 8.77 -13.52 -12.95
C ASP A 189 8.92 -12.75 -11.64
N GLU A 190 8.08 -11.74 -11.38
CA GLU A 190 8.06 -11.03 -10.09
C GLU A 190 7.71 -11.98 -8.93
N TYR A 191 6.77 -12.92 -9.14
CA TYR A 191 6.44 -13.95 -8.14
C TYR A 191 7.62 -14.88 -7.84
N ASN A 192 8.41 -15.24 -8.86
CA ASN A 192 9.63 -16.03 -8.69
C ASN A 192 10.67 -15.26 -7.87
N GLU A 193 10.81 -13.95 -8.07
CA GLU A 193 11.69 -13.10 -7.24
C GLU A 193 11.23 -13.05 -5.77
N VAL A 194 9.93 -12.89 -5.52
CA VAL A 194 9.34 -12.95 -4.17
C VAL A 194 9.65 -14.29 -3.51
N THR A 195 9.41 -15.39 -4.21
CA THR A 195 9.65 -16.75 -3.70
C THR A 195 11.13 -16.99 -3.40
N LYS A 196 12.02 -16.54 -4.29
CA LYS A 196 13.47 -16.60 -4.08
C LYS A 196 13.88 -15.83 -2.84
N LYS A 197 13.33 -14.62 -2.62
CA LYS A 197 13.61 -13.82 -1.42
C LYS A 197 13.13 -14.50 -0.14
N CYS A 198 11.96 -15.12 -0.15
CA CYS A 198 11.48 -15.93 0.98
C CYS A 198 12.44 -17.10 1.29
N GLN A 199 12.95 -17.79 0.28
CA GLN A 199 13.92 -18.88 0.45
C GLN A 199 15.26 -18.37 1.01
N GLU A 200 15.78 -17.25 0.51
CA GLU A 200 16.99 -16.60 1.03
C GLU A 200 16.85 -16.24 2.51
N ILE A 201 15.72 -15.64 2.90
CA ILE A 201 15.42 -15.30 4.30
C ILE A 201 15.36 -16.57 5.16
N THR A 202 14.65 -17.60 4.70
CA THR A 202 14.51 -18.87 5.43
C THR A 202 15.86 -19.54 5.65
N ALA A 203 16.69 -19.62 4.61
CA ALA A 203 18.04 -20.17 4.70
C ALA A 203 18.92 -19.37 5.67
N PHE A 204 18.87 -18.04 5.62
CA PHE A 204 19.65 -17.18 6.51
C PHE A 204 19.23 -17.36 7.98
N MET A 205 17.92 -17.47 8.25
CA MET A 205 17.39 -17.72 9.59
C MET A 205 17.85 -19.09 10.13
N MET A 206 17.88 -20.13 9.30
CA MET A 206 18.37 -21.45 9.71
C MET A 206 19.87 -21.48 10.02
N MET A 207 20.66 -20.65 9.34
CA MET A 207 22.10 -20.54 9.57
C MET A 207 22.45 -19.69 10.81
N ASN A 208 21.58 -18.77 11.22
CA ASN A 208 21.86 -17.82 12.30
C ASN A 208 21.18 -18.24 13.62
N THR A 209 21.84 -19.12 14.37
CA THR A 209 21.32 -19.71 15.63
C THR A 209 21.14 -18.72 16.79
N GLN A 210 21.66 -17.49 16.66
CA GLN A 210 21.51 -16.44 17.67
C GLN A 210 20.26 -15.57 17.46
N PHE A 211 19.63 -15.67 16.29
CA PHE A 211 18.45 -14.88 15.95
C PHE A 211 17.17 -15.55 16.44
N LYS A 212 16.40 -14.84 17.29
CA LYS A 212 15.04 -15.27 17.65
C LYS A 212 14.07 -14.72 16.63
N ALA A 213 13.65 -15.60 15.71
CA ALA A 213 12.63 -15.29 14.73
C ALA A 213 11.31 -14.83 15.37
N PRO A 214 10.64 -13.80 14.83
CA PRO A 214 9.24 -13.55 15.14
C PRO A 214 8.40 -14.79 14.86
N VAL A 215 7.53 -15.18 15.80
CA VAL A 215 6.83 -16.48 15.79
C VAL A 215 6.04 -16.73 14.50
N THR A 216 5.47 -15.69 13.90
CA THR A 216 4.61 -15.79 12.72
C THR A 216 5.36 -15.79 11.39
N ILE A 217 6.64 -15.38 11.34
CA ILE A 217 7.31 -15.12 10.06
C ILE A 217 7.45 -16.39 9.21
N HIS A 218 7.69 -17.55 9.83
CA HIS A 218 7.86 -18.80 9.08
C HIS A 218 6.54 -19.18 8.39
N ASP A 219 5.41 -19.07 9.09
CA ASP A 219 4.08 -19.36 8.53
C ASP A 219 3.74 -18.36 7.41
N THR A 220 4.04 -17.07 7.61
CA THR A 220 3.84 -16.02 6.62
C THR A 220 4.64 -16.28 5.34
N LEU A 221 5.94 -16.60 5.46
CA LEU A 221 6.80 -16.92 4.32
C LEU A 221 6.32 -18.18 3.59
N GLN A 222 5.92 -19.21 4.33
CA GLN A 222 5.39 -20.44 3.73
C GLN A 222 4.08 -20.18 2.98
N LYS A 223 3.18 -19.35 3.53
CA LYS A 223 1.94 -18.96 2.84
C LYS A 223 2.24 -18.20 1.54
N ILE A 224 3.16 -17.24 1.56
CA ILE A 224 3.58 -16.49 0.36
C ILE A 224 4.18 -17.41 -0.71
N CYS A 225 5.08 -18.33 -0.33
CA CYS A 225 5.73 -19.25 -1.29
C CYS A 225 4.76 -20.29 -1.89
N SER A 226 3.77 -20.71 -1.10
CA SER A 226 2.88 -21.82 -1.45
C SER A 226 1.48 -21.34 -1.86
N MET A 227 1.38 -20.14 -2.43
CA MET A 227 0.12 -19.55 -2.85
C MET A 227 -0.59 -20.39 -3.90
N ASP A 228 -1.80 -20.80 -3.57
CA ASP A 228 -2.72 -21.54 -4.42
C ASP A 228 -4.15 -21.03 -4.22
N ILE A 229 -5.01 -21.16 -5.24
CA ILE A 229 -6.42 -20.73 -5.16
C ILE A 229 -7.12 -21.37 -3.97
N ASP A 230 -6.84 -22.65 -3.70
CA ASP A 230 -7.49 -23.42 -2.63
C ASP A 230 -7.13 -22.90 -1.22
N LYS A 231 -6.09 -22.06 -1.11
CA LYS A 231 -5.61 -21.48 0.16
C LYS A 231 -6.08 -20.06 0.39
N ILE A 232 -6.48 -19.36 -0.66
CA ILE A 232 -7.31 -18.15 -0.53
C ILE A 232 -8.65 -18.72 -0.12
N ALA A 233 -9.07 -18.47 1.13
CA ALA A 233 -10.21 -19.15 1.73
C ALA A 233 -11.34 -19.37 0.70
N PRO A 234 -12.02 -20.54 0.68
CA PRO A 234 -13.17 -20.74 -0.19
C PRO A 234 -14.15 -19.63 0.17
N LEU A 235 -14.23 -18.58 -0.67
CA LEU A 235 -15.01 -17.35 -0.50
C LEU A 235 -15.62 -17.33 0.89
N ASN A 236 -14.87 -16.89 1.91
CA ASN A 236 -15.28 -17.04 3.30
C ASN A 236 -16.62 -16.32 3.43
N ASN A 237 -17.70 -17.07 3.22
CA ASN A 237 -19.08 -16.64 3.14
C ASN A 237 -19.54 -16.44 4.57
N LYS A 238 -18.77 -15.70 5.37
CA LYS A 238 -19.37 -14.84 6.35
C LYS A 238 -20.03 -13.77 5.49
N PRO A 239 -21.36 -13.76 5.35
CA PRO A 239 -22.00 -12.62 4.70
C PRO A 239 -21.49 -11.39 5.44
N GLU A 240 -20.74 -10.53 4.74
CA GLU A 240 -20.50 -9.19 5.23
C GLU A 240 -21.89 -8.64 5.58
N THR A 241 -22.06 -8.18 6.82
CA THR A 241 -23.30 -7.52 7.20
C THR A 241 -23.57 -6.45 6.17
N VAL A 242 -24.67 -6.60 5.42
CA VAL A 242 -25.09 -5.72 4.33
C VAL A 242 -24.69 -4.28 4.67
N THR A 243 -23.69 -3.78 3.96
CA THR A 243 -23.01 -2.53 4.31
C THR A 243 -24.02 -1.40 4.44
N HIS A 244 -23.80 -0.48 5.37
CA HIS A 244 -24.68 0.68 5.61
C HIS A 244 -24.94 1.53 4.35
N CYS A 245 -24.08 1.43 3.34
CA CYS A 245 -24.24 2.09 2.04
C CYS A 245 -25.29 1.42 1.14
N LEU A 246 -25.52 0.12 1.31
CA LEU A 246 -26.44 -0.63 0.47
C LEU A 246 -27.89 -0.29 0.80
N GLN A 247 -28.18 0.05 2.07
CA GLN A 247 -29.45 0.65 2.48
C GLN A 247 -29.71 1.99 1.78
N ALA A 248 -28.68 2.85 1.65
CA ALA A 248 -28.81 4.12 0.93
C ALA A 248 -29.00 3.91 -0.58
N ILE A 249 -28.31 2.94 -1.18
CA ILE A 249 -28.48 2.59 -2.61
C ILE A 249 -29.88 2.04 -2.86
N ILE A 250 -30.36 1.12 -2.03
CA ILE A 250 -31.74 0.60 -2.12
C ILE A 250 -32.74 1.75 -1.94
N ALA A 251 -32.56 2.60 -0.93
CA ALA A 251 -33.43 3.74 -0.70
C ALA A 251 -33.48 4.69 -1.90
N VAL A 252 -32.33 5.01 -2.51
CA VAL A 252 -32.27 5.83 -3.74
C VAL A 252 -32.97 5.14 -4.90
N THR A 253 -32.76 3.84 -5.10
CA THR A 253 -33.36 3.08 -6.20
C THR A 253 -34.88 2.94 -6.06
N VAL A 254 -35.38 2.73 -4.83
CA VAL A 254 -36.82 2.70 -4.51
C VAL A 254 -37.44 4.09 -4.65
N LEU A 255 -36.76 5.15 -4.20
CA LEU A 255 -37.24 6.53 -4.39
C LEU A 255 -37.25 6.93 -5.88
N ALA A 256 -36.29 6.46 -6.66
CA ALA A 256 -36.23 6.70 -8.10
C ALA A 256 -37.28 5.89 -8.88
N ASN A 257 -37.67 4.70 -8.39
CA ASN A 257 -38.64 3.81 -9.01
C ASN A 257 -39.67 3.29 -7.99
N PRO A 258 -40.61 4.13 -7.54
CA PRO A 258 -41.53 3.81 -6.43
C PRO A 258 -42.51 2.66 -6.72
N SER A 259 -42.67 2.29 -7.99
CA SER A 259 -43.53 1.18 -8.45
C SER A 259 -42.75 -0.04 -8.93
N ALA A 260 -41.42 -0.08 -8.77
CA ALA A 260 -40.63 -1.25 -9.13
C ALA A 260 -40.89 -2.39 -8.13
N ASP A 261 -40.96 -3.62 -8.66
CA ASP A 261 -41.15 -4.81 -7.84
C ASP A 261 -39.95 -5.02 -6.92
N MET A 262 -40.22 -5.02 -5.62
CA MET A 262 -39.21 -5.18 -4.57
C MET A 262 -38.52 -6.56 -4.64
N GLN A 263 -39.11 -7.53 -5.35
CA GLN A 263 -38.49 -8.83 -5.62
C GLN A 263 -37.27 -8.73 -6.55
N GLN A 264 -37.22 -7.77 -7.48
CA GLN A 264 -36.02 -7.58 -8.31
C GLN A 264 -34.85 -7.08 -7.46
N LEU A 265 -35.11 -6.20 -6.49
CA LEU A 265 -34.10 -5.70 -5.55
C LEU A 265 -33.62 -6.80 -4.59
N SER A 266 -34.52 -7.68 -4.12
CA SER A 266 -34.11 -8.82 -3.30
C SER A 266 -33.32 -9.86 -4.07
N SER A 267 -33.52 -9.99 -5.39
CA SER A 267 -32.75 -10.92 -6.23
C SER A 267 -31.34 -10.44 -6.54
N GLN A 268 -31.04 -9.17 -6.31
CA GLN A 268 -29.72 -8.54 -6.50
C GLN A 268 -28.88 -8.51 -5.21
N LEU A 269 -29.43 -9.00 -4.11
CA LEU A 269 -28.83 -9.14 -2.78
C LEU A 269 -28.42 -10.60 -2.53
#